data_AF-A0A6H9HQJ6-F1
#
_entry.id   AF-A0A6H9HQJ6-F1
#
_cell.length_a   1.000
_cell.length_b   1.000
_cell.length_c   1.000
_cell.angle_alpha   90.00
_cell.angle_beta   90.00
_cell.angle_gamma   90.00
#
_symmetry.space_group_name_H-M   'P 1'
#
loop_
_entity.id
_entity.type
_entity.pdbx_description
1 polymer ?
#
loop_
_entity_poly.entity_id
_entity_poly.type
_entity_poly.pdbx_seq_one_letter_code
_entity_poly.pdbx_strand_id
1 'polypeptide(L)'
;MAKTRSILARQLEARKKIWPEITTEMLWDRRERDGFVTMPRAMPLIMNIMDGLSDKGFPVSQTYLELWCRLYDELFLTLNRQDEMAFFAGFTGQRALRTWKDRVTRLANLGFIDVKSGPTGPLSYAVFFNPYHVIRKFYLKGKVPEDQYRALEIRANEIGASDLDDIDDQGNLIVEDEVPPPPKAPASGQPVRRRIRPVAKAK
;
A
#
# COMPACT_ATOMS: atom_id res chain seq x y z
N MET A 1 -3.60 -9.26 -22.35
CA MET A 1 -3.06 -10.53 -21.82
C MET A 1 -1.96 -11.14 -22.70
N ALA A 2 -2.17 -11.41 -24.00
CA ALA A 2 -1.16 -12.05 -24.86
C ALA A 2 0.12 -11.20 -25.10
N LYS A 3 -0.02 -9.88 -25.32
CA LYS A 3 1.08 -8.94 -25.58
C LYS A 3 2.02 -8.75 -24.37
N THR A 4 1.51 -8.86 -23.15
CA THR A 4 2.30 -8.76 -21.91
C THR A 4 3.15 -10.02 -21.71
N ARG A 5 2.60 -11.20 -22.02
CA ARG A 5 3.35 -12.47 -21.99
C ARG A 5 4.51 -12.47 -23.00
N SER A 6 4.35 -11.85 -24.18
CA SER A 6 5.43 -11.76 -25.17
C SER A 6 6.56 -10.79 -24.75
N ILE A 7 6.23 -9.66 -24.09
CA ILE A 7 7.25 -8.75 -23.54
C ILE A 7 8.03 -9.42 -22.41
N LEU A 8 7.33 -10.08 -21.49
CA LEU A 8 7.95 -10.82 -20.39
C LEU A 8 8.90 -11.90 -20.91
N ALA A 9 8.46 -12.72 -21.86
CA ALA A 9 9.29 -13.75 -22.45
C ALA A 9 10.56 -13.18 -23.09
N ARG A 10 10.44 -12.08 -23.86
CA ARG A 10 11.59 -11.40 -24.46
C ARG A 10 12.58 -10.87 -23.42
N GLN A 11 12.09 -10.31 -22.31
CA GLN A 11 12.94 -9.81 -21.22
C GLN A 11 13.65 -10.94 -20.48
N LEU A 12 12.96 -12.06 -20.23
CA LEU A 12 13.57 -13.24 -19.62
C LEU A 12 14.65 -13.85 -20.51
N GLU A 13 14.43 -13.92 -21.82
CA GLU A 13 15.44 -14.37 -22.77
C GLU A 13 16.64 -13.42 -22.85
N ALA A 14 16.42 -12.10 -22.82
CA ALA A 14 17.51 -11.13 -22.74
C ALA A 14 18.33 -11.31 -21.46
N ARG A 15 17.67 -11.48 -20.30
CA ARG A 15 18.36 -11.75 -19.03
C ARG A 15 19.21 -13.01 -19.09
N LYS A 16 18.68 -14.11 -19.64
CA LYS A 16 19.44 -15.37 -19.80
C LYS A 16 20.67 -15.21 -20.70
N LYS A 17 20.59 -14.37 -21.73
CA LYS A 17 21.73 -14.11 -22.62
C LYS A 17 22.83 -13.29 -21.95
N ILE A 18 22.44 -12.30 -21.16
CA ILE A 18 23.38 -11.38 -20.49
C ILE A 18 23.96 -12.01 -19.21
N TRP A 19 23.17 -12.82 -18.51
CA TRP A 19 23.54 -13.54 -17.29
C TRP A 19 23.19 -15.03 -17.40
N PRO A 20 23.96 -15.80 -18.19
CA PRO A 20 23.70 -17.23 -18.41
C PRO A 20 23.87 -18.10 -17.14
N GLU A 21 24.65 -17.64 -16.17
CA GLU A 21 24.96 -18.35 -14.92
C GLU A 21 23.88 -18.19 -13.83
N ILE A 22 22.94 -17.25 -13.99
CA ILE A 22 21.90 -17.01 -12.98
C ILE A 22 20.94 -18.20 -12.92
N THR A 23 20.80 -18.77 -11.73
CA THR A 23 19.74 -19.74 -11.42
C THR A 23 18.57 -19.05 -10.72
N THR A 24 17.40 -19.71 -10.67
CA THR A 24 16.21 -19.19 -10.00
C THR A 24 16.47 -18.98 -8.50
N GLU A 25 17.29 -19.83 -7.89
CA GLU A 25 17.63 -19.79 -6.47
C GLU A 25 18.45 -18.54 -6.10
N MET A 26 19.20 -17.98 -7.06
CA MET A 26 19.95 -16.72 -6.89
C MET A 26 19.05 -15.48 -6.91
N LEU A 27 17.78 -15.63 -7.32
CA LEU A 27 16.85 -14.53 -7.47
C LEU A 27 15.83 -14.54 -6.33
N TRP A 28 15.56 -13.36 -5.80
CA TRP A 28 14.54 -13.19 -4.77
C TRP A 28 13.17 -12.92 -5.41
N ASP A 29 12.52 -13.99 -5.84
CA ASP A 29 11.20 -13.94 -6.48
C ASP A 29 10.08 -14.12 -5.46
N ARG A 30 9.18 -13.15 -5.35
CA ARG A 30 8.02 -13.19 -4.45
C ARG A 30 7.02 -14.32 -4.72
N ARG A 31 7.15 -15.03 -5.84
CA ARG A 31 6.33 -16.20 -6.18
C ARG A 31 6.86 -17.49 -5.57
N GLU A 32 8.16 -17.51 -5.26
CA GLU A 32 8.89 -18.69 -4.76
C GLU A 32 9.43 -18.49 -3.34
N ARG A 33 9.42 -17.24 -2.84
CA ARG A 33 10.02 -16.84 -1.56
C ARG A 33 9.06 -15.92 -0.79
N ASP A 34 9.12 -16.01 0.54
CA ASP A 34 8.34 -15.19 1.46
C ASP A 34 9.11 -13.93 1.90
N GLY A 35 8.46 -13.09 2.72
CA GLY A 35 9.07 -11.88 3.30
C GLY A 35 8.91 -10.62 2.46
N PHE A 36 7.90 -10.57 1.59
CA PHE A 36 7.58 -9.40 0.76
C PHE A 36 6.36 -8.66 1.30
N VAL A 37 6.37 -7.35 1.16
CA VAL A 37 5.20 -6.49 1.38
C VAL A 37 4.70 -5.94 0.04
N THR A 38 3.40 -5.71 -0.07
CA THR A 38 2.83 -4.96 -1.19
C THR A 38 3.12 -3.48 -1.01
N MET A 39 3.74 -2.87 -2.00
CA MET A 39 4.15 -1.47 -1.94
C MET A 39 3.84 -0.74 -3.26
N PRO A 40 3.38 0.53 -3.22
CA PRO A 40 3.18 1.32 -4.42
C PRO A 40 4.47 1.44 -5.23
N ARG A 41 4.40 1.26 -6.55
CA ARG A 41 5.60 1.39 -7.41
C ARG A 41 6.13 2.82 -7.50
N ALA A 42 5.33 3.80 -7.09
CA ALA A 42 5.73 5.19 -6.97
C ALA A 42 6.28 5.55 -5.56
N MET A 43 6.42 4.58 -4.65
CA MET A 43 6.90 4.81 -3.28
C MET A 43 8.19 5.65 -3.22
N PRO A 44 9.21 5.48 -4.10
CA PRO A 44 10.39 6.34 -4.07
C PRO A 44 10.08 7.83 -4.27
N LEU A 45 9.15 8.18 -5.18
CA LEU A 45 8.73 9.57 -5.39
C LEU A 45 7.87 10.07 -4.21
N ILE A 46 6.96 9.23 -3.72
CA ILE A 46 6.15 9.52 -2.53
C ILE A 46 7.05 9.85 -1.33
N MET A 47 8.08 9.05 -1.08
CA MET A 47 9.06 9.24 -0.02
C MET A 47 9.81 10.57 -0.15
N ASN A 48 10.27 10.91 -1.36
CA ASN A 48 10.96 12.19 -1.61
C ASN A 48 10.05 13.40 -1.33
N ILE A 49 8.79 13.35 -1.79
CA ILE A 49 7.80 14.40 -1.53
C ILE A 49 7.51 14.48 -0.03
N MET A 50 7.34 13.33 0.63
CA MET A 50 7.07 13.24 2.06
C MET A 50 8.18 13.88 2.91
N ASP A 51 9.45 13.65 2.55
CA ASP A 51 10.58 14.31 3.21
C ASP A 51 10.62 15.81 2.94
N GLY A 52 10.27 16.25 1.73
CA GLY A 52 10.18 17.67 1.38
C GLY A 52 9.03 18.41 2.09
N LEU A 53 7.94 17.70 2.41
CA LEU A 53 6.82 18.22 3.19
C LEU A 53 7.12 18.33 4.69
N SER A 54 8.08 17.54 5.19
CA SER A 54 8.54 17.63 6.57
C SER A 54 9.51 18.81 6.75
N ASP A 55 9.73 19.24 8.00
CA ASP A 55 10.68 20.31 8.28
C ASP A 55 12.11 19.92 7.89
N LYS A 56 12.90 20.93 7.48
CA LYS A 56 14.32 20.75 7.10
C LYS A 56 15.10 20.04 8.20
N GLY A 57 15.77 18.94 7.85
CA GLY A 57 16.55 18.12 8.79
C GLY A 57 15.73 17.06 9.53
N PHE A 58 14.43 16.94 9.22
CA PHE A 58 13.54 15.96 9.82
C PHE A 58 12.93 15.01 8.77
N PRO A 59 13.73 14.27 7.98
CA PRO A 59 13.19 13.30 7.02
C PRO A 59 12.40 12.22 7.75
N VAL A 60 11.22 11.91 7.23
CA VAL A 60 10.25 10.97 7.80
C VAL A 60 10.06 9.72 6.94
N SER A 61 10.50 9.75 5.68
CA SER A 61 10.27 8.71 4.69
C SER A 61 10.81 7.34 5.12
N GLN A 62 12.00 7.29 5.71
CA GLN A 62 12.59 6.03 6.19
C GLN A 62 11.79 5.42 7.35
N THR A 63 11.23 6.26 8.23
CA THR A 63 10.33 5.80 9.29
C THR A 63 9.03 5.28 8.69
N TYR A 64 8.46 5.99 7.72
CA TYR A 64 7.26 5.55 7.02
C TYR A 64 7.47 4.23 6.26
N LEU A 65 8.60 4.07 5.57
CA LEU A 65 8.96 2.85 4.86
C LEU A 65 9.10 1.66 5.82
N GLU A 66 9.78 1.84 6.95
CA GLU A 66 9.92 0.79 7.96
C GLU A 66 8.56 0.33 8.49
N LEU A 67 7.68 1.28 8.82
CA LEU A 67 6.34 0.97 9.25
C LEU A 67 5.53 0.30 8.13
N TRP A 68 5.63 0.79 6.89
CA TRP A 68 4.94 0.20 5.74
C TRP A 68 5.33 -1.26 5.53
N CYS A 69 6.60 -1.61 5.70
CA CYS A 69 7.09 -2.99 5.60
C CYS A 69 6.52 -3.94 6.66
N ARG A 70 5.82 -3.42 7.68
CA ARG A 70 5.09 -4.22 8.67
C ARG A 70 3.61 -4.36 8.37
N LEU A 71 3.10 -3.62 7.38
CA LEU A 71 1.69 -3.62 7.04
C LEU A 71 1.28 -4.88 6.30
N TYR A 72 0.04 -5.26 6.54
CA TYR A 72 -0.75 -6.13 5.69
C TYR A 72 -1.95 -5.32 5.14
N ASP A 73 -2.98 -6.01 4.66
CA ASP A 73 -4.10 -5.40 3.95
C ASP A 73 -5.00 -4.54 4.85
N GLU A 74 -4.93 -4.69 6.18
CA GLU A 74 -5.69 -3.88 7.15
C GLU A 74 -5.20 -2.44 7.31
N LEU A 75 -4.02 -2.10 6.78
CA LEU A 75 -3.41 -0.76 6.87
C LEU A 75 -3.33 -0.22 8.32
N PHE A 76 -3.16 -1.11 9.28
CA PHE A 76 -3.15 -0.83 10.72
C PHE A 76 -1.96 -1.49 11.39
N LEU A 77 -1.36 -0.80 12.38
CA LEU A 77 -0.26 -1.33 13.19
C LEU A 77 -0.48 -1.09 14.68
N THR A 78 -0.06 -2.07 15.47
CA THR A 78 0.22 -1.87 16.89
C THR A 78 1.70 -1.50 17.07
N LEU A 79 1.98 -0.34 17.65
CA LEU A 79 3.32 0.20 17.87
C LEU A 79 3.90 -0.28 19.22
N ASN A 80 3.91 -1.60 19.44
CA ASN A 80 4.28 -2.21 20.73
C ASN A 80 5.78 -2.53 20.88
N ARG A 81 6.58 -2.43 19.81
CA ARG A 81 8.03 -2.70 19.81
C ARG A 81 8.83 -1.51 19.31
N GLN A 82 8.61 -0.35 19.92
CA GLN A 82 9.09 0.95 19.44
C GLN A 82 10.63 1.04 19.34
N ASP A 83 11.38 0.42 20.26
CA ASP A 83 12.85 0.39 20.19
C ASP A 83 13.36 -0.39 18.97
N GLU A 84 12.72 -1.53 18.65
CA GLU A 84 13.04 -2.32 17.46
C GLU A 84 12.66 -1.56 16.19
N MET A 85 11.48 -0.95 16.15
CA MET A 85 11.03 -0.12 15.03
C MET A 85 11.97 1.07 14.79
N ALA A 86 12.42 1.72 15.86
CA ALA A 86 13.43 2.78 15.77
C ALA A 86 14.74 2.27 15.17
N PHE A 87 15.21 1.11 15.62
CA PHE A 87 16.44 0.50 15.12
C PHE A 87 16.33 0.11 13.63
N PHE A 88 15.22 -0.52 13.21
CA PHE A 88 15.00 -0.89 11.80
C PHE A 88 14.80 0.31 10.88
N ALA A 89 14.28 1.42 11.41
CA ALA A 89 14.22 2.70 10.70
C ALA A 89 15.61 3.38 10.61
N GLY A 90 16.66 2.78 11.16
CA GLY A 90 18.04 3.25 11.09
C GLY A 90 18.46 4.17 12.24
N PHE A 91 17.63 4.38 13.25
CA PHE A 91 17.99 5.20 14.41
C PHE A 91 18.77 4.39 15.44
N THR A 92 19.92 4.92 15.86
CA THR A 92 20.79 4.29 16.86
C THR A 92 21.20 5.27 17.96
N GLY A 93 21.78 4.74 19.05
CA GLY A 93 22.26 5.54 20.19
C GLY A 93 21.15 5.97 21.18
N GLN A 94 21.55 6.74 22.19
CA GLN A 94 20.70 7.08 23.35
C GLN A 94 19.42 7.84 23.01
N ARG A 95 19.36 8.49 21.84
CA ARG A 95 18.21 9.28 21.39
C ARG A 95 17.41 8.60 20.27
N ALA A 96 17.70 7.33 19.96
CA ALA A 96 17.06 6.61 18.86
C ALA A 96 15.53 6.61 18.97
N LEU A 97 15.01 6.10 20.09
CA LEU A 97 13.57 6.03 20.35
C LEU A 97 12.92 7.42 20.30
N ARG A 98 13.55 8.43 20.93
CA ARG A 98 13.02 9.80 20.92
C ARG A 98 12.92 10.36 19.50
N THR A 99 13.95 10.14 18.69
CA THR A 99 14.01 10.62 17.30
C THR A 99 12.95 9.91 16.45
N TRP A 100 12.81 8.61 16.61
CA TRP A 100 11.76 7.84 15.93
C TRP A 100 10.36 8.32 16.30
N LYS A 101 10.07 8.54 17.60
CA LYS A 101 8.78 9.10 18.06
C LYS A 101 8.46 10.46 17.44
N ASP A 102 9.46 11.33 17.32
CA ASP A 102 9.33 12.60 16.61
C ASP A 102 8.96 12.40 15.13
N ARG A 103 9.59 11.45 14.43
CA ARG A 103 9.24 11.13 13.03
C ARG A 103 7.83 10.58 12.88
N VAL A 104 7.42 9.65 13.75
CA VAL A 104 6.04 9.12 13.77
C VAL A 104 5.03 10.25 14.01
N THR A 105 5.32 11.16 14.93
CA THR A 105 4.44 12.30 15.23
C THR A 105 4.34 13.25 14.03
N ARG A 106 5.44 13.49 13.31
CA ARG A 106 5.45 14.30 12.07
C ARG A 106 4.64 13.65 10.96
N LEU A 107 4.76 12.34 10.76
CA LEU A 107 3.92 11.59 9.81
C LEU A 107 2.44 11.74 10.13
N ALA A 108 2.09 11.70 11.42
CA ALA A 108 0.71 11.92 11.86
C ALA A 108 0.23 13.35 11.59
N ASN A 109 1.06 14.35 11.88
CA ASN A 109 0.74 15.76 11.62
C ASN A 109 0.59 16.07 10.13
N LEU A 110 1.37 15.40 9.28
CA LEU A 110 1.24 15.48 7.83
C LEU A 110 0.01 14.71 7.31
N GLY A 111 -0.61 13.85 8.12
CA GLY A 111 -1.78 13.08 7.73
C GLY A 111 -1.47 11.89 6.81
N PHE A 112 -0.22 11.40 6.80
CA PHE A 112 0.10 10.10 6.17
C PHE A 112 -0.33 8.92 7.02
N ILE A 113 -0.40 9.13 8.35
CA ILE A 113 -0.94 8.19 9.32
C ILE A 113 -1.83 8.93 10.33
N ASP A 114 -2.70 8.22 11.04
CA ASP A 114 -3.25 8.67 12.32
C ASP A 114 -2.72 7.78 13.43
N VAL A 115 -2.57 8.32 14.64
CA VAL A 115 -2.06 7.59 15.82
C VAL A 115 -3.01 7.70 16.99
N LYS A 116 -3.17 6.60 17.72
CA LYS A 116 -3.99 6.55 18.95
C LYS A 116 -3.18 6.05 20.14
N SER A 117 -3.53 6.59 21.31
CA SER A 117 -3.02 6.14 22.60
C SER A 117 -3.57 4.77 22.97
N GLY A 118 -2.86 4.07 23.84
CA GLY A 118 -3.20 2.73 24.29
C GLY A 118 -2.24 2.24 25.38
N PRO A 119 -2.16 0.92 25.60
CA PRO A 119 -1.37 0.33 26.68
C PRO A 119 0.13 0.66 26.63
N THR A 120 0.69 0.94 25.45
CA THR A 120 2.11 1.28 25.26
C THR A 120 2.37 2.79 25.20
N GLY A 121 1.39 3.61 25.59
CA GLY A 121 1.49 5.06 25.67
C GLY A 121 0.80 5.80 24.51
N PRO A 122 1.17 7.08 24.26
CA PRO A 122 0.50 7.93 23.26
C PRO A 122 0.57 7.42 21.82
N LEU A 123 1.63 6.67 21.49
CA LEU A 123 1.85 6.05 20.19
C LEU A 123 1.66 4.54 20.31
N SER A 124 0.42 4.08 20.49
CA SER A 124 0.13 2.64 20.63
C SER A 124 -0.39 2.01 19.35
N TYR A 125 -1.17 2.77 18.57
CA TYR A 125 -1.79 2.30 17.34
C TYR A 125 -1.56 3.30 16.22
N ALA A 126 -1.43 2.81 14.99
CA ALA A 126 -1.33 3.63 13.80
C ALA A 126 -2.22 3.07 12.69
N VAL A 127 -2.87 3.94 11.92
CA VAL A 127 -3.57 3.62 10.66
C VAL A 127 -2.95 4.43 9.53
N PHE A 128 -2.87 3.85 8.33
CA PHE A 128 -2.18 4.43 7.18
C PHE A 128 -3.18 4.94 6.14
N PHE A 129 -3.00 6.17 5.70
CA PHE A 129 -3.81 6.77 4.65
C PHE A 129 -3.17 6.59 3.28
N ASN A 130 -3.98 6.69 2.23
CA ASN A 130 -3.49 6.66 0.86
C ASN A 130 -2.53 7.85 0.62
N PRO A 131 -1.23 7.61 0.36
CA PRO A 131 -0.25 8.68 0.24
C PRO A 131 -0.52 9.60 -0.97
N TYR A 132 -1.16 9.11 -2.04
CA TYR A 132 -1.52 9.95 -3.19
C TYR A 132 -2.52 11.04 -2.78
N HIS A 133 -3.53 10.67 -2.00
CA HIS A 133 -4.54 11.61 -1.50
C HIS A 133 -3.91 12.71 -0.65
N VAL A 134 -2.99 12.33 0.24
CA VAL A 134 -2.27 13.26 1.11
C VAL A 134 -1.43 14.23 0.27
N ILE A 135 -0.67 13.72 -0.68
CA ILE A 135 0.19 14.53 -1.56
C ILE A 135 -0.65 15.49 -2.40
N ARG A 136 -1.75 15.04 -3.01
CA ARG A 136 -2.65 15.90 -3.79
C ARG A 136 -3.19 17.06 -2.95
N LYS A 137 -3.61 16.80 -1.71
CA LYS A 137 -4.06 17.85 -0.77
C LYS A 137 -2.97 18.86 -0.43
N PHE A 138 -1.70 18.44 -0.32
CA PHE A 138 -0.59 19.38 -0.09
C PHE A 138 -0.20 20.15 -1.35
N TYR A 139 -0.28 19.53 -2.51
CA TYR A 139 -0.06 20.19 -3.79
C TYR A 139 -1.07 21.33 -4.01
N LEU A 140 -2.36 21.08 -3.77
CA LEU A 140 -3.41 22.11 -3.83
C LEU A 140 -3.18 23.28 -2.84
N LYS A 141 -2.40 23.05 -1.77
CA LYS A 141 -1.97 24.07 -0.80
C LYS A 141 -0.66 24.76 -1.17
N GLY A 142 -0.08 24.47 -2.35
CA GLY A 142 1.20 25.00 -2.79
C GLY A 142 2.40 24.53 -1.96
N LYS A 143 2.29 23.37 -1.31
CA LYS A 143 3.35 22.81 -0.44
C LYS A 143 4.20 21.75 -1.12
N VAL A 144 3.77 21.24 -2.27
CA VAL A 144 4.54 20.30 -3.10
C VAL A 144 5.06 21.07 -4.31
N PRO A 145 6.38 21.02 -4.61
CA PRO A 145 6.93 21.58 -5.84
C PRO A 145 6.28 21.00 -7.10
N GLU A 146 6.04 21.86 -8.09
CA GLU A 146 5.38 21.51 -9.35
C GLU A 146 6.08 20.36 -10.10
N ASP A 147 7.40 20.39 -10.15
CA ASP A 147 8.22 19.39 -10.83
C ASP A 147 8.10 18.00 -10.17
N GLN A 148 8.10 17.95 -8.85
CA GLN A 148 7.91 16.72 -8.09
C GLN A 148 6.49 16.17 -8.25
N TYR A 149 5.48 17.03 -8.21
CA TYR A 149 4.09 16.62 -8.39
C TYR A 149 3.84 16.08 -9.80
N ARG A 150 4.28 16.78 -10.86
CA ARG A 150 4.18 16.29 -12.25
C ARG A 150 4.91 14.97 -12.46
N ALA A 151 6.08 14.80 -11.85
CA ALA A 151 6.81 13.54 -11.91
C ALA A 151 6.00 12.39 -11.29
N LEU A 152 5.30 12.65 -10.17
CA LEU A 152 4.40 11.68 -9.55
C LEU A 152 3.20 11.35 -10.44
N GLU A 153 2.57 12.35 -11.07
CA GLU A 153 1.43 12.15 -11.99
C GLU A 153 1.82 11.29 -13.20
N ILE A 154 2.92 11.64 -13.88
CA ILE A 154 3.42 10.87 -15.02
C ILE A 154 3.73 9.44 -14.57
N ARG A 155 4.40 9.27 -13.42
CA ARG A 155 4.73 7.95 -12.91
C ARG A 155 3.51 7.13 -12.54
N ALA A 156 2.50 7.76 -11.92
CA ALA A 156 1.23 7.12 -11.58
C ALA A 156 0.53 6.62 -12.85
N ASN A 157 0.46 7.45 -13.89
CA ASN A 157 -0.10 7.08 -15.18
C ASN A 157 0.63 5.88 -15.82
N GLU A 158 1.98 5.88 -15.83
CA GLU A 158 2.79 4.77 -16.37
C GLU A 158 2.51 3.42 -15.68
N ILE A 159 2.25 3.44 -14.38
CA ILE A 159 2.00 2.22 -13.59
C ILE A 159 0.51 1.90 -13.46
N GLY A 160 -0.37 2.73 -14.03
CA GLY A 160 -1.83 2.57 -13.97
C GLY A 160 -2.45 2.88 -12.60
N ALA A 161 -1.85 3.78 -11.82
CA ALA A 161 -2.43 4.30 -10.59
C ALA A 161 -3.21 5.59 -10.90
N SER A 162 -4.46 5.68 -10.44
CA SER A 162 -5.36 6.82 -10.64
C SER A 162 -5.75 7.52 -9.33
N ASP A 163 -5.19 7.09 -8.20
CA ASP A 163 -5.55 7.57 -6.86
C ASP A 163 -5.42 9.10 -6.68
N LEU A 164 -4.61 9.78 -7.51
CA LEU A 164 -4.51 11.24 -7.50
C LEU A 164 -5.78 11.94 -7.97
N ASP A 165 -6.61 11.26 -8.76
CA ASP A 165 -7.87 11.76 -9.32
C ASP A 165 -9.04 11.59 -8.34
N ASP A 166 -8.85 10.84 -7.24
CA ASP A 166 -9.86 10.66 -6.19
C ASP A 166 -10.05 11.94 -5.35
N ILE A 167 -9.16 12.93 -5.49
CA ILE A 167 -9.22 14.19 -4.76
C ILE A 167 -9.58 15.32 -5.72
N ASP A 168 -10.69 16.01 -5.45
CA ASP A 168 -11.14 17.16 -6.23
C ASP A 168 -10.21 18.38 -6.07
N ASP A 169 -10.44 19.43 -6.87
CA ASP A 169 -9.64 20.66 -6.83
C ASP A 169 -9.85 21.48 -5.53
N GLN A 170 -10.81 21.09 -4.69
CA GLN A 170 -11.04 21.67 -3.36
C GLN A 170 -10.37 20.84 -2.25
N GLY A 171 -9.76 19.71 -2.58
CA GLY A 171 -9.07 18.83 -1.64
C GLY A 171 -9.98 17.81 -0.94
N ASN A 172 -11.21 17.62 -1.41
CA ASN A 172 -12.15 16.64 -0.87
C ASN A 172 -12.00 15.31 -1.60
N LEU A 173 -12.25 14.21 -0.87
CA LEU A 173 -12.30 12.88 -1.46
C LEU A 173 -13.62 12.73 -2.23
N ILE A 174 -13.52 12.35 -3.50
CA ILE A 174 -14.64 12.00 -4.35
C ILE A 174 -15.08 10.61 -3.94
N VAL A 175 -16.19 10.53 -3.21
CA VAL A 175 -16.83 9.26 -2.88
C VAL A 175 -17.86 9.01 -3.97
N GLU A 176 -17.58 8.08 -4.87
CA GLU A 176 -18.63 7.50 -5.69
C GLU A 176 -19.57 6.77 -4.72
N ASP A 177 -20.82 7.23 -4.57
CA ASP A 177 -21.82 6.51 -3.81
C ASP A 177 -21.89 5.08 -4.36
N GLU A 178 -21.54 4.08 -3.54
CA GLU A 178 -21.74 2.68 -3.90
C GLU A 178 -23.22 2.49 -4.23
N VAL A 179 -23.55 2.38 -5.52
CA VAL A 179 -24.80 1.76 -5.93
C VAL A 179 -24.70 0.31 -5.43
N PRO A 180 -25.50 -0.11 -4.45
CA PRO A 180 -25.41 -1.48 -3.96
C PRO A 180 -25.61 -2.41 -5.16
N PRO A 181 -24.80 -3.48 -5.29
CA PRO A 181 -24.91 -4.38 -6.43
C PRO A 181 -26.36 -4.84 -6.53
N PRO A 182 -26.97 -4.83 -7.74
CA PRO A 182 -28.35 -5.21 -7.91
C PRO A 182 -28.57 -6.57 -7.24
N PRO A 183 -29.68 -6.75 -6.48
CA PRO A 183 -29.92 -7.98 -5.75
C PRO A 183 -29.74 -9.15 -6.71
N LYS A 184 -28.83 -10.07 -6.36
CA LYS A 184 -28.55 -11.26 -7.18
C LYS A 184 -29.88 -11.88 -7.55
N ALA A 185 -30.17 -11.91 -8.86
CA ALA A 185 -31.38 -12.54 -9.37
C ALA A 185 -31.52 -13.92 -8.71
N PRO A 186 -32.71 -14.30 -8.22
CA PRO A 186 -32.90 -15.58 -7.55
C PRO A 186 -32.37 -16.67 -8.46
N ALA A 187 -31.48 -17.50 -7.92
CA ALA A 187 -30.81 -18.56 -8.65
C ALA A 187 -31.86 -19.36 -9.42
N SER A 188 -31.82 -19.27 -10.74
CA SER A 188 -32.70 -20.02 -11.63
C SER A 188 -32.46 -21.51 -11.40
N GLY A 189 -33.44 -22.15 -10.76
CA GLY A 189 -33.71 -23.58 -10.80
C GLY A 189 -32.54 -24.52 -10.51
N GLN A 190 -32.33 -24.89 -9.25
CA GLN A 190 -31.84 -26.24 -8.99
C GLN A 190 -32.89 -27.24 -9.51
N PRO A 191 -32.50 -28.27 -10.29
CA PRO A 191 -33.43 -29.29 -10.71
C PRO A 191 -33.93 -30.04 -9.49
N VAL A 192 -35.24 -29.93 -9.22
CA VAL A 192 -35.93 -30.70 -8.19
C VAL A 192 -35.71 -32.18 -8.51
N ARG A 193 -34.86 -32.86 -7.72
CA ARG A 193 -34.79 -34.33 -7.72
C ARG A 193 -36.17 -34.85 -7.35
N ARG A 194 -36.92 -35.35 -8.33
CA ARG A 194 -38.17 -36.10 -8.10
C ARG A 194 -37.85 -37.29 -7.20
N ARG A 195 -38.24 -37.22 -5.92
CA ARG A 195 -38.34 -38.40 -5.06
C ARG A 195 -39.42 -39.30 -5.63
N ILE A 196 -39.02 -40.40 -6.27
CA ILE A 196 -39.92 -41.49 -6.60
C ILE A 196 -40.38 -42.09 -5.26
N ARG A 197 -41.68 -42.00 -4.96
CA ARG A 197 -42.28 -42.72 -3.82
C ARG A 197 -42.38 -44.20 -4.20
N PRO A 198 -41.96 -45.15 -3.33
CA PRO A 198 -42.24 -46.55 -3.57
C PRO A 198 -43.74 -46.81 -3.46
N VAL A 199 -44.29 -47.51 -4.46
CA VAL A 199 -45.68 -47.96 -4.50
C VAL A 199 -45.86 -49.04 -3.44
N ALA A 200 -46.84 -48.82 -2.55
CA ALA A 200 -47.27 -49.82 -1.57
C ALA A 200 -47.80 -51.07 -2.31
N LYS A 201 -47.24 -52.24 -2.01
CA LYS A 201 -47.85 -53.52 -2.38
C LYS A 201 -49.06 -53.75 -1.47
N ALA A 202 -50.24 -53.93 -2.08
CA ALA A 202 -51.44 -54.38 -1.40
C ALA A 202 -51.57 -55.90 -1.55
N LYS A 203 -51.77 -56.55 -0.39
CA LYS A 203 -52.13 -57.97 -0.13
C LYS A 203 -51.19 -59.05 -0.63
#